data_AF-A0A8J6SNA5-F1
#
_entry.id   AF-A0A8J6SNA5-F1
#
_cell.length_a   1.000
_cell.length_b   1.000
_cell.length_c   1.000
_cell.angle_alpha   90.00
_cell.angle_beta   90.00
_cell.angle_gamma   90.00
#
_symmetry.space_group_name_H-M   'P 1'
#
loop_
_entity.id
_entity.type
_entity.pdbx_description
1 polymer ?
#
loop_
_entity_poly.entity_id
_entity_poly.type
_entity_poly.pdbx_seq_one_letter_code
_entity_poly.pdbx_strand_id
1 'polypeptide(L)'
;MQKKLKYPHLVGSKWTAQQKTWGWRHFQVVNRKNQGKFVFAEMVASCDPNVRFWTNAKILKNPSEWQAGWQTLHEMRETEEIMGEY
;
A
#
# COMPACT_ATOMS: atom_id res chain seq x y z
N MET A 1 -16.75 13.97 -22.64
CA MET A 1 -16.12 12.67 -22.30
C MET A 1 -15.67 12.70 -20.85
N GLN A 2 -16.22 11.85 -19.97
CA GLN A 2 -15.70 11.67 -18.61
C GLN A 2 -14.29 11.08 -18.70
N LYS A 3 -13.27 11.83 -18.28
CA LYS A 3 -11.90 11.30 -18.15
C LYS A 3 -11.92 10.18 -17.12
N LYS A 4 -11.70 8.93 -17.55
CA LYS A 4 -11.55 7.77 -16.65
C LYS A 4 -10.49 8.10 -15.60
N LEU A 5 -10.88 8.05 -14.32
CA LEU A 5 -9.98 8.27 -13.20
C LEU A 5 -8.91 7.17 -13.18
N LYS A 6 -7.63 7.55 -13.16
CA LYS A 6 -6.54 6.60 -12.87
C LYS A 6 -6.67 6.16 -11.41
N TYR A 7 -6.80 4.85 -11.20
CA TYR A 7 -7.01 4.19 -9.90
C TYR A 7 -8.30 4.62 -9.15
N PRO A 8 -9.48 4.21 -9.63
CA PRO A 8 -10.76 4.55 -9.01
C PRO A 8 -10.89 4.01 -7.58
N HIS A 9 -10.34 2.82 -7.31
CA HIS A 9 -10.42 2.13 -6.00
C HIS A 9 -9.20 2.34 -5.10
N LEU A 10 -8.37 3.36 -5.38
CA LEU A 10 -7.16 3.59 -4.59
C LEU A 10 -7.49 4.11 -3.18
N VAL A 11 -8.33 5.13 -3.08
CA VAL A 11 -8.75 5.66 -1.77
C VAL A 11 -9.65 4.63 -1.10
N GLY A 12 -9.37 4.34 0.17
CA GLY A 12 -10.03 3.31 0.96
C GLY A 12 -9.38 1.93 0.86
N SER A 13 -8.46 1.70 -0.09
CA SER A 13 -7.75 0.42 -0.21
C SER A 13 -6.82 0.19 0.98
N LYS A 14 -6.70 -1.08 1.36
CA LYS A 14 -5.90 -1.57 2.49
C LYS A 14 -4.65 -2.24 1.96
N TRP A 15 -3.54 -2.07 2.68
CA TRP A 15 -2.25 -2.59 2.27
C TRP A 15 -1.44 -3.08 3.46
N THR A 16 -0.64 -4.11 3.21
CA THR A 16 0.34 -4.64 4.15
C THR A 16 1.74 -4.43 3.59
N ALA A 17 2.59 -3.70 4.32
CA ALA A 17 3.99 -3.54 4.00
C ALA A 17 4.76 -4.81 4.39
N GLN A 18 5.56 -5.34 3.47
CA GLN A 18 6.43 -6.49 3.73
C GLN A 18 7.51 -6.14 4.78
N GLN A 19 8.10 -4.96 4.65
CA GLN A 19 9.01 -4.38 5.62
C GLN A 19 8.27 -3.36 6.51
N LYS A 20 8.60 -3.33 7.81
CA LYS A 20 7.99 -2.35 8.73
C LYS A 20 8.33 -0.94 8.27
N THR A 21 7.30 -0.13 8.00
CA THR A 21 7.46 1.28 7.68
C THR A 21 7.06 2.09 8.91
N TRP A 22 8.01 2.86 9.47
CA TRP A 22 7.82 3.56 10.77
C TRP A 22 7.32 2.66 11.89
N GLY A 23 7.76 1.40 11.92
CA GLY A 23 7.33 0.40 12.91
C GLY A 23 6.01 -0.31 12.60
N TRP A 24 5.26 0.13 11.59
CA TRP A 24 3.94 -0.39 11.23
C TRP A 24 3.97 -1.19 9.92
N ARG A 25 2.99 -2.09 9.75
CA ARG A 25 2.80 -2.89 8.52
C ARG A 25 1.45 -2.67 7.86
N HIS A 26 0.39 -2.40 8.62
CA HIS A 26 -0.95 -2.22 8.06
C HIS A 26 -1.24 -0.75 7.81
N PHE A 27 -1.58 -0.43 6.56
CA PHE A 27 -1.87 0.92 6.13
C PHE A 27 -3.14 0.97 5.29
N GLN A 28 -3.85 2.09 5.37
CA GLN A 28 -4.97 2.40 4.50
C GLN A 28 -4.65 3.65 3.69
N VAL A 29 -5.06 3.66 2.42
CA VAL A 29 -5.02 4.87 1.61
C VAL A 29 -6.19 5.78 1.98
N VAL A 30 -5.91 6.97 2.49
CA VAL A 30 -6.96 7.95 2.85
C VAL A 30 -7.12 9.03 1.80
N ASN A 31 -6.11 9.25 0.96
CA ASN A 31 -6.13 10.30 -0.05
C ASN A 31 -5.31 9.90 -1.28
N ARG A 32 -5.55 10.62 -2.39
CA ARG A 32 -4.75 10.50 -3.61
C ARG A 32 -4.45 11.87 -4.19
N LYS A 33 -3.26 12.04 -4.74
CA LYS A 33 -2.84 13.27 -5.41
C LYS A 33 -2.25 12.95 -6.78
N ASN A 34 -2.78 13.57 -7.83
CA ASN A 34 -2.21 13.47 -9.16
C ASN A 34 -1.17 14.59 -9.32
N GLN A 35 0.08 14.23 -9.63
CA GLN A 35 1.15 15.18 -9.96
C GLN A 35 1.73 14.83 -11.33
N GLY A 36 1.27 15.56 -12.35
CA GLY A 36 1.62 15.30 -13.75
C GLY A 36 1.24 13.88 -14.17
N LYS A 37 2.25 13.06 -14.51
CA LYS A 37 2.07 11.66 -14.89
C LYS A 37 1.97 10.69 -13.71
N PHE A 38 2.31 11.15 -12.51
CA PHE A 38 2.37 10.31 -11.30
C PHE A 38 1.11 10.46 -10.45
N VAL A 39 0.79 9.38 -9.74
CA VAL A 39 -0.29 9.34 -8.75
C VAL A 39 0.37 8.99 -7.43
N PHE A 40 0.13 9.80 -6.41
CA PHE A 40 0.58 9.55 -5.05
C PHE A 40 -0.60 9.12 -4.19
N ALA A 41 -0.36 8.18 -3.29
CA ALA A 41 -1.29 7.73 -2.27
C ALA A 41 -0.83 8.24 -0.91
N GLU A 42 -1.76 8.78 -0.14
CA GLU A 42 -1.53 9.10 1.27
C GLU A 42 -1.89 7.86 2.10
N MET A 43 -0.87 7.29 2.73
CA MET A 43 -0.94 6.09 3.54
C MET A 43 -1.04 6.49 5.01
N VAL A 44 -1.94 5.86 5.76
CA VAL A 44 -2.10 6.05 7.21
C VAL A 44 -2.03 4.70 7.90
N ALA A 45 -1.25 4.58 8.97
CA ALA A 45 -1.17 3.32 9.71
C ALA A 45 -2.53 3.03 10.35
N SER A 46 -3.01 1.78 10.21
CA SER A 46 -4.33 1.40 10.73
C SER A 46 -4.40 1.44 12.25
N CYS A 47 -3.26 1.27 12.93
CA CYS A 47 -3.16 1.27 14.40
C CYS A 47 -2.67 2.60 14.99
N ASP A 48 -2.16 3.52 14.17
CA ASP A 48 -1.68 4.83 14.62
C ASP A 48 -1.94 5.90 13.55
N PRO A 49 -3.04 6.67 13.68
CA PRO A 49 -3.38 7.71 12.71
C PRO A 49 -2.35 8.84 12.57
N ASN A 50 -1.38 8.96 13.50
CA ASN A 50 -0.31 9.96 13.42
C ASN A 50 0.77 9.55 12.41
N VAL A 51 0.92 8.25 12.14
CA VAL A 51 1.85 7.77 11.13
C VAL A 51 1.20 7.87 9.76
N ARG A 52 1.57 8.94 9.05
CA ARG A 52 1.07 9.26 7.72
C ARG A 52 2.21 9.61 6.80
N PHE A 53 2.12 9.16 5.55
CA PHE A 53 3.12 9.49 4.55
C PHE A 53 2.53 9.43 3.14
N TRP A 54 3.19 10.11 2.21
CA TRP A 54 2.87 10.03 0.80
C TRP A 54 3.84 9.07 0.10
N THR A 55 3.31 8.21 -0.76
CA THR A 55 4.12 7.35 -1.62
C THR A 55 3.58 7.32 -3.05
N ASN A 56 4.43 7.02 -4.02
CA ASN A 56 3.99 6.87 -5.40
C ASN A 56 3.13 5.61 -5.51
N ALA A 57 1.88 5.73 -5.96
CA ALA A 57 0.94 4.61 -6.07
C ALA A 57 1.43 3.47 -6.97
N LYS A 58 2.47 3.70 -7.80
CA LYS A 58 3.14 2.64 -8.55
C LYS A 58 3.83 1.61 -7.63
N ILE A 59 4.34 2.01 -6.46
CA ILE A 59 5.02 1.09 -5.54
C ILE A 59 4.07 0.05 -4.95
N LEU A 60 2.78 0.39 -4.82
CA LEU A 60 1.74 -0.52 -4.32
C LEU A 60 1.49 -1.69 -5.27
N LYS A 61 2.01 -1.63 -6.51
CA LYS A 61 1.98 -2.77 -7.44
C LYS A 61 3.16 -3.73 -7.26
N ASN A 62 4.13 -3.40 -6.41
CA ASN A 62 5.28 -4.26 -6.15
C ASN A 62 4.98 -5.19 -4.95
N PRO A 63 4.72 -6.49 -5.18
CA PRO A 63 4.37 -7.43 -4.11
C PRO A 63 5.51 -7.64 -3.10
N SER A 64 6.76 -7.40 -3.48
CA SER A 64 7.92 -7.46 -2.57
C SER A 64 7.93 -6.35 -1.53
N GLU A 65 7.20 -5.26 -1.77
CA GLU A 65 7.12 -4.11 -0.86
C GLU A 65 5.73 -4.03 -0.21
N TRP A 66 4.68 -4.27 -0.99
CA TRP A 66 3.29 -4.06 -0.61
C TRP A 66 2.38 -5.17 -1.10
N GLN A 67 1.63 -5.75 -0.18
CA GLN A 67 0.55 -6.68 -0.47
C GLN A 67 -0.80 -6.00 -0.31
N ALA A 68 -1.72 -6.28 -1.23
CA ALA A 68 -3.07 -5.75 -1.15
C ALA A 68 -3.86 -6.45 -0.03
N GLY A 69 -4.63 -5.67 0.72
CA GLY A 69 -5.38 -6.17 1.87
C GLY A 69 -4.56 -6.19 3.17
N TRP A 70 -5.19 -6.69 4.23
CA TRP A 70 -4.52 -6.97 5.50
C TRP A 70 -4.06 -8.41 5.49
N GLN A 71 -2.77 -8.63 5.70
CA GLN A 71 -2.22 -9.95 5.94
C GLN A 71 -1.88 -10.13 7.42
N THR A 72 -2.16 -11.32 7.92
CA THR A 72 -1.70 -11.80 9.22
C THR A 72 -0.22 -12.17 9.16
N LEU A 73 0.42 -12.29 10.34
CA LEU A 73 1.81 -12.77 10.42
C LEU A 73 2.02 -14.18 9.86
N HIS A 74 0.96 -14.98 9.74
CA HIS A 74 1.05 -16.31 9.13
C HIS A 74 1.11 -16.20 7.61
N GLU A 75 0.15 -15.49 7.00
CA GLU A 75 0.12 -15.23 5.54
C GLU A 75 1.38 -14.53 5.05
N MET A 76 1.95 -13.63 5.86
CA MET A 76 3.22 -12.97 5.55
C MET A 76 4.39 -13.96 5.49
N ARG A 77 4.46 -14.90 6.44
CA ARG A 77 5.51 -15.93 6.44
C ARG A 77 5.40 -16.86 5.24
N GLU A 78 4.17 -17.30 4.92
CA GLU A 78 3.92 -18.10 3.71
C GLU A 78 4.34 -17.35 2.44
N THR A 79 4.07 -16.04 2.37
CA THR A 79 4.51 -15.20 1.25
C THR A 79 6.03 -15.11 1.18
N GLU A 80 6.72 -14.92 2.31
CA GLU A 80 8.18 -14.87 2.39
C GLU A 80 8.83 -16.21 1.97
N GLU A 81 8.27 -17.33 2.41
CA GLU A 81 8.71 -18.68 2.03
C GLU A 81 8.57 -18.91 0.52
N ILE A 82 7.40 -18.61 -0.06
CA ILE A 82 7.15 -18.75 -1.50
C ILE A 82 8.08 -17.85 -2.33
N MET A 83 8.37 -16.63 -1.86
CA MET A 83 9.23 -15.69 -2.58
C MET A 83 10.73 -15.97 -2.42
N GLY A 84 11.14 -16.61 -1.33
CA GLY A 84 12.54 -16.98 -1.05
C GLY A 84 13.01 -18.25 -1.76
N GLU A 85 12.08 -19.02 -2.34
CA GLU A 85 12.38 -20.22 -3.12
C GLU A 85 12.73 -19.95 -4.60
N TYR A 86 12.76 -18.68 -5.03
CA TYR A 86 13.05 -18.25 -6.41
C TYR A 86 14.36 -17.47 -6.57
#